data_AF-A0A9D8J433-F1
#
_entry.id   AF-A0A9D8J433-F1
#
_cell.length_a   1.000
_cell.length_b   1.000
_cell.length_c   1.000
_cell.angle_alpha   90.00
_cell.angle_beta   90.00
_cell.angle_gamma   90.00
#
_symmetry.space_group_name_H-M   'P 1'
#
loop_
_entity.id
_entity.type
_entity.pdbx_description
1 polymer ?
#
loop_
_entity_poly.entity_id
_entity_poly.type
_entity_poly.pdbx_seq_one_letter_code
_entity_poly.pdbx_strand_id
1 'polypeptide(L)'
;MNEKSASQSPRALLQAIDQKLDLFPRWLTALWDRALPVMQVLFWCRFSIGVVLIAAGFLLLAPQGQEIAIRIGDSLPQTIIVAVGAFVWAFHSWFGARRVLRRRYGPSRGIARGESFKRLVDHMPRWIGQAAFAIATGSAIMAWAQSGWRWDTWHWLMVALNGVLGLSFFQLMKSRKAW
;
A
#
# COMPACT_ATOMS: atom_id res chain seq x y z
N MET A 1 -25.82 23.62 49.81
CA MET A 1 -24.99 22.76 48.93
C MET A 1 -24.44 23.64 47.82
N ASN A 2 -23.16 24.01 47.89
CA ASN A 2 -22.53 24.90 46.90
C ASN A 2 -21.48 24.07 46.16
N GLU A 3 -21.89 23.51 45.02
CA GLU A 3 -20.98 22.93 44.03
C GLU A 3 -20.17 24.07 43.41
N LYS A 4 -19.06 24.44 44.06
CA LYS A 4 -17.99 25.17 43.39
C LYS A 4 -17.32 24.21 42.42
N SER A 5 -17.91 24.05 41.24
CA SER A 5 -17.24 23.54 40.05
C SER A 5 -16.09 24.51 39.76
N ALA A 6 -14.93 24.23 40.34
CA ALA A 6 -13.72 24.99 40.12
C ALA A 6 -13.39 24.87 38.63
N SER A 7 -13.62 25.94 37.88
CA SER A 7 -13.21 26.06 36.50
C SER A 7 -11.69 25.90 36.47
N GLN A 8 -11.21 24.67 36.29
CA GLN A 8 -9.79 24.40 36.09
C GLN A 8 -9.36 25.24 34.90
N SER A 9 -8.46 26.21 35.18
CA SER A 9 -7.88 27.05 34.15
C SER A 9 -7.36 26.14 33.02
N PRO A 10 -7.70 26.40 31.75
CA PRO A 10 -7.25 25.59 30.62
C PRO A 10 -5.74 25.34 30.61
N ARG A 11 -4.95 26.24 31.20
CA ARG A 11 -3.50 26.11 31.38
C ARG A 11 -3.10 25.00 32.34
N ALA A 12 -3.83 24.80 33.45
CA ALA A 12 -3.55 23.75 34.42
C ALA A 12 -3.82 22.35 33.82
N LEU A 13 -4.86 22.25 32.98
CA LEU A 13 -5.20 21.02 32.27
C LEU A 13 -4.15 20.68 31.20
N LEU A 14 -3.64 21.68 30.47
CA LEU A 14 -2.53 21.51 29.53
C LEU A 14 -1.23 21.08 30.22
N GLN A 15 -0.88 21.68 31.37
CA GLN A 15 0.31 21.29 32.14
C GLN A 15 0.22 19.85 32.67
N ALA A 16 -0.96 19.44 33.14
CA ALA A 16 -1.16 18.07 33.61
C ALA A 16 -1.07 17.03 32.46
N ILE A 17 -1.47 17.42 31.24
CA ILE A 17 -1.31 16.58 30.04
C ILE A 17 0.17 16.46 29.65
N ASP A 18 0.92 17.57 29.63
CA ASP A 18 2.36 17.57 29.33
C ASP A 18 3.15 16.69 30.31
N GLN A 19 2.85 16.82 31.61
CA GLN A 19 3.50 16.00 32.65
C GLN A 19 3.19 14.51 32.50
N LYS A 20 2.01 14.15 31.99
CA LYS A 20 1.67 12.75 31.66
C LYS A 20 2.33 12.27 30.37
N LEU A 21 2.58 13.17 29.42
CA LEU A 21 3.32 12.87 28.20
C LEU A 21 4.81 12.57 28.50
N ASP A 22 5.39 13.20 29.52
CA ASP A 22 6.75 12.88 29.99
C ASP A 22 6.87 11.48 30.63
N LEU A 23 5.75 10.90 31.09
CA LEU A 23 5.72 9.51 31.59
C LEU A 23 5.74 8.48 30.45
N PHE A 24 5.47 8.89 29.21
CA PHE A 24 5.59 7.96 28.10
C PHE A 24 7.07 7.63 27.85
N PRO A 25 7.40 6.34 27.65
CA PRO A 25 8.77 5.98 27.32
C PRO A 25 9.23 6.73 26.08
N ARG A 26 10.40 7.36 26.14
CA ARG A 26 10.98 8.14 25.01
C ARG A 26 11.10 7.35 23.71
N TRP A 27 11.20 6.02 23.79
CA TRP A 27 11.22 5.15 22.62
C TRP A 27 9.85 5.08 21.92
N LEU A 28 8.75 5.17 22.68
CA LEU A 28 7.40 5.13 22.13
C LEU A 28 7.06 6.44 21.43
N THR A 29 7.41 7.58 22.02
CA THR A 29 7.26 8.89 21.36
C THR A 29 8.10 8.94 20.08
N ALA A 30 9.36 8.48 20.12
CA ALA A 30 10.19 8.39 18.92
C ALA A 30 9.60 7.46 17.84
N LEU A 31 8.98 6.34 18.24
CA LEU A 31 8.29 5.45 17.30
C LEU A 31 7.04 6.11 16.71
N TRP A 32 6.25 6.77 17.54
CA TRP A 32 5.05 7.50 17.14
C TRP A 32 5.36 8.62 16.14
N ASP A 33 6.41 9.40 16.41
CA ASP A 33 6.87 10.47 15.52
C ASP A 33 7.35 9.94 14.17
N ARG A 34 7.90 8.72 14.13
CA ARG A 34 8.25 8.03 12.87
C ARG A 34 7.03 7.45 12.16
N ALA A 35 6.02 6.99 12.91
CA ALA A 35 4.82 6.38 12.36
C ALA A 35 3.83 7.42 11.80
N LEU A 36 3.71 8.59 12.45
CA LEU A 36 2.79 9.67 12.04
C LEU A 36 2.93 10.07 10.56
N PRO A 37 4.13 10.31 10.01
CA PRO A 37 4.29 10.64 8.61
C PRO A 37 3.84 9.50 7.68
N VAL A 38 4.10 8.25 8.06
CA VAL A 38 3.67 7.06 7.31
C VAL A 38 2.14 6.97 7.30
N MET A 39 1.51 7.05 8.47
CA MET A 39 0.05 7.01 8.60
C MET A 39 -0.63 8.13 7.80
N GLN A 40 -0.06 9.33 7.79
CA GLN A 40 -0.59 10.43 6.98
C GLN A 40 -0.56 10.13 5.49
N VAL A 41 0.55 9.60 4.97
CA VAL A 41 0.66 9.22 3.56
C VAL A 41 -0.32 8.09 3.23
N LEU A 42 -0.38 7.06 4.08
CA LEU A 42 -1.30 5.93 3.91
C LEU A 42 -2.77 6.38 3.92
N PHE A 43 -3.14 7.32 4.80
CA PHE A 43 -4.49 7.86 4.86
C PHE A 43 -4.92 8.49 3.53
N TRP A 44 -4.04 9.24 2.87
CA TRP A 44 -4.33 9.81 1.55
C TRP A 44 -4.37 8.75 0.44
N CYS A 45 -3.64 7.65 0.61
CA CYS A 45 -3.63 6.51 -0.31
C CYS A 45 -4.67 5.43 0.02
N ARG A 46 -5.56 5.66 1.01
CA ARG A 46 -6.46 4.63 1.57
C ARG A 46 -7.33 3.92 0.54
N PHE A 47 -7.74 4.59 -0.53
CA PHE A 47 -8.53 3.98 -1.59
C PHE A 47 -7.71 2.92 -2.35
N SER A 48 -6.52 3.28 -2.86
CA SER A 48 -5.64 2.33 -3.54
C SER A 48 -5.22 1.19 -2.61
N ILE A 49 -4.92 1.49 -1.35
CA ILE A 49 -4.59 0.47 -0.34
C ILE A 49 -5.77 -0.45 -0.10
N GLY A 50 -6.98 0.10 0.07
CA GLY A 50 -8.20 -0.69 0.27
C GLY A 50 -8.47 -1.64 -0.89
N VAL A 51 -8.33 -1.18 -2.13
CA VAL A 51 -8.46 -2.05 -3.32
C VAL A 51 -7.41 -3.15 -3.32
N VAL A 52 -6.14 -2.83 -3.01
CA VAL A 52 -5.04 -3.81 -2.85
C VAL A 52 -5.35 -4.85 -1.78
N LEU A 53 -5.83 -4.43 -0.61
CA LEU A 53 -6.14 -5.35 0.49
C LEU A 53 -7.36 -6.23 0.21
N ILE A 54 -8.42 -5.67 -0.39
CA ILE A 54 -9.61 -6.44 -0.77
C ILE A 54 -9.23 -7.50 -1.81
N ALA A 55 -8.46 -7.13 -2.83
CA ALA A 55 -7.99 -8.07 -3.84
C ALA A 55 -7.05 -9.14 -3.24
N ALA A 56 -6.16 -8.77 -2.31
CA ALA A 56 -5.33 -9.73 -1.58
C ALA A 56 -6.19 -10.73 -0.80
N GLY A 57 -7.15 -10.25 -0.02
CA GLY A 57 -8.05 -11.10 0.74
C GLY A 57 -8.87 -12.02 -0.18
N PHE A 58 -9.40 -11.49 -1.28
CA PHE A 58 -10.17 -12.28 -2.23
C PHE A 58 -9.31 -13.33 -2.94
N LEU A 59 -8.21 -12.95 -3.58
CA LEU A 59 -7.40 -13.84 -4.42
C LEU A 59 -6.51 -14.82 -3.63
N LEU A 60 -6.09 -14.47 -2.43
CA LEU A 60 -5.17 -15.29 -1.63
C LEU A 60 -5.88 -16.10 -0.54
N LEU A 61 -6.97 -15.57 0.03
CA LEU A 61 -7.59 -16.15 1.23
C LEU A 61 -9.00 -16.72 0.97
N ALA A 62 -9.77 -16.12 0.06
CA ALA A 62 -11.13 -16.58 -0.20
C ALA A 62 -11.12 -17.84 -1.10
N PRO A 63 -11.88 -18.91 -0.75
CA PRO A 63 -11.95 -20.12 -1.57
C PRO A 63 -12.36 -19.84 -3.03
N GLN A 64 -13.31 -18.92 -3.23
CA GLN A 64 -13.78 -18.55 -4.57
C GLN A 64 -12.68 -17.86 -5.39
N GLY A 65 -11.85 -17.03 -4.77
CA GLY A 65 -10.74 -16.38 -5.46
C GLY A 65 -9.64 -17.37 -5.83
N GLN A 66 -9.38 -18.36 -4.98
CA GLN A 66 -8.45 -19.44 -5.28
C GLN A 66 -8.95 -20.33 -6.43
N GLU A 67 -10.24 -20.67 -6.45
CA GLU A 67 -10.82 -21.44 -7.56
C GLU A 67 -10.72 -20.69 -8.90
N ILE A 68 -10.98 -19.38 -8.89
CA ILE A 68 -10.77 -18.53 -10.07
C ILE A 68 -9.30 -18.57 -10.51
N ALA A 69 -8.37 -18.43 -9.56
CA ALA A 69 -6.93 -18.45 -9.86
C ALA A 69 -6.48 -19.77 -10.50
N ILE A 70 -6.99 -20.91 -10.01
CA ILE A 70 -6.74 -22.24 -10.61
C ILE A 70 -7.25 -22.29 -12.06
N ARG A 71 -8.50 -21.89 -12.29
CA ARG A 71 -9.13 -21.97 -13.63
C ARG A 71 -8.44 -21.08 -14.66
N ILE A 72 -7.91 -19.93 -14.25
CA ILE A 72 -7.21 -19.00 -15.15
C ILE A 72 -5.99 -19.67 -15.81
N GLY A 73 -5.30 -20.56 -15.09
CA GLY A 73 -4.13 -21.26 -15.61
C GLY A 73 -4.45 -22.35 -16.63
N ASP A 74 -5.71 -22.73 -16.81
CA ASP A 74 -6.11 -23.74 -17.80
C ASP A 74 -6.22 -23.16 -19.23
N SER A 75 -6.25 -21.83 -19.35
CA SER A 75 -6.49 -21.15 -20.63
C SER A 75 -5.51 -19.99 -20.86
N LEU A 76 -4.72 -20.08 -21.93
CA LEU A 76 -3.76 -19.04 -22.31
C LEU A 76 -4.44 -17.66 -22.53
N PRO A 77 -5.57 -17.52 -23.24
CA PRO A 77 -6.27 -16.25 -23.36
C PRO A 77 -6.67 -15.64 -22.00
N GLN A 78 -7.17 -16.46 -21.07
CA GLN A 78 -7.56 -15.98 -19.74
C GLN A 78 -6.34 -15.53 -18.94
N THR A 79 -5.24 -16.28 -19.00
CA THR A 79 -3.96 -15.91 -18.39
C THR A 79 -3.47 -14.55 -18.91
N ILE A 80 -3.51 -14.31 -20.22
CA ILE A 80 -3.11 -13.02 -20.81
C ILE A 80 -4.01 -11.89 -20.33
N ILE A 81 -5.34 -12.08 -20.36
CA ILE A 81 -6.31 -11.08 -19.92
C ILE A 81 -6.07 -10.70 -18.45
N VAL A 82 -5.80 -11.68 -17.60
CA VAL A 82 -5.55 -11.44 -16.17
C VAL A 82 -4.22 -10.72 -15.96
N ALA A 83 -3.17 -11.05 -16.71
CA ALA A 83 -1.89 -10.32 -16.65
C ALA A 83 -2.04 -8.85 -17.08
N VAL A 84 -2.81 -8.59 -18.15
CA VAL A 84 -3.14 -7.22 -18.58
C VAL A 84 -3.97 -6.50 -17.52
N GLY A 85 -4.98 -7.17 -16.95
CA GLY A 85 -5.78 -6.64 -15.86
C GLY A 85 -4.95 -6.27 -14.63
N ALA A 86 -4.01 -7.12 -14.23
CA ALA A 86 -3.07 -6.86 -13.15
C ALA A 86 -2.19 -5.64 -13.44
N PHE A 87 -1.71 -5.51 -14.69
CA PHE A 87 -0.95 -4.33 -15.11
C PHE A 87 -1.78 -3.03 -15.03
N VAL A 88 -2.99 -3.03 -15.58
CA VAL A 88 -3.91 -1.87 -15.54
C VAL A 88 -4.23 -1.50 -14.10
N TRP A 89 -4.49 -2.49 -13.24
CA TRP A 89 -4.76 -2.29 -11.83
C TRP A 89 -3.57 -1.70 -11.07
N ALA A 90 -2.36 -2.24 -11.26
CA ALA A 90 -1.13 -1.71 -10.67
C ALA A 90 -0.87 -0.27 -11.12
N PHE A 91 -1.02 0.00 -12.42
CA PHE A 91 -0.86 1.34 -13.00
C PHE A 91 -1.87 2.33 -12.42
N HIS A 92 -3.16 1.96 -12.35
CA HIS A 92 -4.21 2.82 -11.83
C HIS A 92 -4.01 3.11 -10.33
N SER A 93 -3.63 2.09 -9.54
CA SER A 93 -3.35 2.23 -8.10
C SER A 93 -2.17 3.17 -7.85
N TRP A 94 -1.09 3.01 -8.61
CA TRP A 94 0.07 3.90 -8.61
C TRP A 94 -0.29 5.33 -9.02
N PHE A 95 -0.99 5.49 -10.14
CA PHE A 95 -1.32 6.81 -10.70
C PHE A 95 -2.24 7.59 -9.76
N GLY A 96 -3.26 6.93 -9.22
CA GLY A 96 -4.16 7.50 -8.21
C GLY A 96 -3.42 7.95 -6.95
N ALA A 97 -2.61 7.07 -6.37
CA ALA A 97 -1.80 7.39 -5.18
C ALA A 97 -0.86 8.57 -5.45
N ARG A 98 -0.14 8.56 -6.58
CA ARG A 98 0.76 9.64 -6.97
C ARG A 98 0.02 10.97 -7.14
N ARG A 99 -1.14 10.98 -7.81
CA ARG A 99 -1.91 12.20 -8.07
C ARG A 99 -2.40 12.83 -6.76
N VAL A 100 -2.90 12.02 -5.83
CA VAL A 100 -3.35 12.51 -4.52
C VAL A 100 -2.17 13.05 -3.71
N LEU A 101 -1.07 12.30 -3.63
CA LEU A 101 0.10 12.72 -2.86
C LEU A 101 0.77 13.97 -3.45
N ARG A 102 0.92 14.06 -4.78
CA ARG A 102 1.45 15.27 -5.44
C ARG A 102 0.55 16.47 -5.22
N ARG A 103 -0.77 16.29 -5.29
CA ARG A 103 -1.72 17.36 -4.94
C ARG A 103 -1.54 17.79 -3.49
N ARG A 104 -1.34 16.87 -2.55
CA ARG A 104 -1.28 17.21 -1.12
C ARG A 104 0.07 17.77 -0.67
N TYR A 105 1.17 17.22 -1.20
CA TYR A 105 2.55 17.43 -0.74
C TYR A 105 3.49 17.93 -1.83
N GLY A 106 2.97 18.39 -2.97
CA GLY A 106 3.80 18.88 -4.07
C GLY A 106 4.61 20.15 -3.71
N PRO A 107 5.66 20.47 -4.50
CA PRO A 107 6.60 21.56 -4.21
C PRO A 107 5.93 22.91 -3.94
N SER A 108 4.84 23.20 -4.64
CA SER A 108 4.10 24.48 -4.56
C SER A 108 3.37 24.71 -3.23
N ARG A 109 3.32 23.72 -2.32
CA ARG A 109 2.58 23.85 -1.06
C ARG A 109 3.42 24.27 0.14
N GLY A 110 4.73 24.46 -0.03
CA GLY A 110 5.59 25.04 1.00
C GLY A 110 5.62 24.26 2.33
N ILE A 111 5.20 22.98 2.34
CA ILE A 111 5.18 22.17 3.55
C ILE A 111 6.62 21.74 3.83
N ALA A 112 7.32 22.50 4.69
CA ALA A 112 8.66 22.17 5.15
C ALA A 112 8.62 20.82 5.90
N ARG A 113 9.04 19.75 5.23
CA ARG A 113 9.20 18.41 5.81
C ARG A 113 10.57 17.87 5.42
N GLY A 114 11.15 17.08 6.33
CA GLY A 114 12.47 16.50 6.14
C GLY A 114 12.58 15.58 4.93
N GLU A 115 13.82 15.31 4.50
CA GLU A 115 14.12 14.50 3.32
C GLU A 115 13.49 13.10 3.37
N SER A 116 13.46 12.47 4.54
CA SER A 116 12.84 11.15 4.75
C SER A 116 11.36 11.13 4.37
N PHE A 117 10.62 12.21 4.67
CA PHE A 117 9.21 12.31 4.30
C PHE A 117 9.03 12.46 2.79
N LYS A 118 9.88 13.27 2.16
CA LYS A 118 9.88 13.42 0.69
C LYS A 118 10.13 12.08 0.01
N ARG A 119 11.14 11.33 0.47
CA ARG A 119 11.42 9.97 -0.02
C ARG A 119 10.21 9.06 0.16
N LEU A 120 9.54 9.09 1.31
CA LEU A 120 8.34 8.29 1.56
C LEU A 120 7.22 8.62 0.55
N VAL A 121 6.91 9.90 0.35
CA VAL A 121 5.90 10.36 -0.61
C VAL A 121 6.23 9.92 -2.04
N ASP A 122 7.51 9.97 -2.42
CA ASP A 122 7.96 9.60 -3.76
C ASP A 122 7.92 8.08 -3.99
N HIS A 123 8.17 7.27 -2.96
CA HIS A 123 8.22 5.81 -3.07
C HIS A 123 6.88 5.13 -2.82
N MET A 124 5.99 5.69 -1.99
CA MET A 124 4.74 5.03 -1.62
C MET A 124 3.87 4.62 -2.81
N PRO A 125 3.64 5.47 -3.84
CA PRO A 125 2.88 5.03 -5.02
C PRO A 125 3.50 3.81 -5.71
N ARG A 126 4.84 3.73 -5.75
CA ARG A 126 5.56 2.61 -6.38
C ARG A 126 5.33 1.32 -5.60
N TRP A 127 5.35 1.39 -4.27
CA TRP A 127 5.11 0.23 -3.40
C TRP A 127 3.68 -0.27 -3.55
N ILE A 128 2.70 0.63 -3.63
CA ILE A 128 1.29 0.28 -3.88
C ILE A 128 1.13 -0.41 -5.25
N GLY A 129 1.77 0.12 -6.31
CA GLY A 129 1.74 -0.51 -7.62
C GLY A 129 2.40 -1.90 -7.63
N GLN A 130 3.54 -2.06 -6.95
CA GLN A 130 4.19 -3.37 -6.81
C GLN A 130 3.34 -4.38 -6.04
N ALA A 131 2.64 -3.94 -5.00
CA ALA A 131 1.79 -4.82 -4.19
C ALA A 131 0.72 -5.52 -5.05
N ALA A 132 0.16 -4.83 -6.05
CA ALA A 132 -0.79 -5.43 -6.99
C ALA A 132 -0.17 -6.60 -7.78
N PHE A 133 1.04 -6.41 -8.31
CA PHE A 133 1.78 -7.49 -8.99
C PHE A 133 2.16 -8.62 -8.05
N ALA A 134 2.57 -8.31 -6.82
CA ALA A 134 2.93 -9.30 -5.81
C ALA A 134 1.73 -10.19 -5.44
N ILE A 135 0.53 -9.59 -5.30
CA ILE A 135 -0.71 -10.34 -5.04
C ILE A 135 -1.07 -11.23 -6.22
N ALA A 136 -1.07 -10.71 -7.45
CA ALA A 136 -1.37 -11.50 -8.64
C ALA A 136 -0.38 -12.67 -8.81
N THR A 137 0.91 -12.41 -8.56
CA THR A 137 1.97 -13.43 -8.60
C THR A 137 1.78 -14.47 -7.51
N GLY A 138 1.53 -14.03 -6.26
CA GLY A 138 1.30 -14.93 -5.13
C GLY A 138 0.08 -15.83 -5.34
N SER A 139 -1.00 -15.28 -5.90
CA SER A 139 -2.21 -16.04 -6.25
C SER A 139 -1.93 -17.10 -7.31
N ALA A 140 -1.17 -16.75 -8.36
CA ALA A 140 -0.76 -17.70 -9.40
C ALA A 140 0.18 -18.81 -8.85
N ILE A 141 1.11 -18.46 -7.95
CA ILE A 141 1.98 -19.45 -7.28
C ILE A 141 1.14 -20.44 -6.45
N MET A 142 0.18 -19.94 -5.67
CA MET A 142 -0.69 -20.79 -4.85
C MET A 142 -1.54 -21.72 -5.73
N ALA A 143 -2.14 -21.20 -6.80
CA ALA A 143 -2.93 -21.99 -7.75
C ALA A 143 -2.08 -23.06 -8.46
N TRP A 144 -0.83 -22.72 -8.82
CA TRP A 144 0.10 -23.67 -9.43
C TRP A 144 0.50 -24.79 -8.46
N ALA A 145 0.75 -24.42 -7.19
CA ALA A 145 1.05 -25.39 -6.13
C ALA A 145 -0.13 -26.34 -5.89
N GLN A 146 -1.35 -25.81 -5.84
CA GLN A 146 -2.58 -26.61 -5.69
C GLN A 146 -2.81 -27.54 -6.89
N SER A 147 -2.36 -27.15 -8.08
CA SER A 147 -2.39 -27.97 -9.29
C SER A 147 -1.25 -29.00 -9.35
N GLY A 148 -0.41 -29.13 -8.31
CA GLY A 148 0.71 -30.07 -8.26
C GLY A 148 1.93 -29.64 -9.08
N TRP A 149 2.14 -28.33 -9.26
CA TRP A 149 3.27 -27.76 -10.02
C TRP A 149 3.35 -28.25 -11.47
N ARG A 150 2.22 -28.62 -12.07
CA ARG A 150 2.22 -29.16 -13.43
C ARG A 150 2.60 -28.09 -14.45
N TRP A 151 3.53 -28.44 -15.34
CA TRP A 151 4.06 -27.55 -16.37
C TRP A 151 3.17 -27.44 -17.62
N ASP A 152 2.16 -28.29 -17.74
CA ASP A 152 1.16 -28.26 -18.82
C ASP A 152 0.08 -27.20 -18.60
N THR A 153 0.04 -26.57 -17.42
CA THR A 153 -0.80 -25.39 -17.15
C THR A 153 -0.06 -24.09 -17.46
N TRP A 154 -0.80 -23.01 -17.66
CA TRP A 154 -0.26 -21.67 -17.94
C TRP A 154 0.07 -20.86 -16.68
N HIS A 155 -0.04 -21.45 -15.47
CA HIS A 155 0.26 -20.76 -14.22
C HIS A 155 1.71 -20.26 -14.15
N TRP A 156 2.68 -21.07 -14.60
CA TRP A 156 4.10 -20.67 -14.63
C TRP A 156 4.31 -19.43 -15.52
N LEU A 157 3.59 -19.36 -16.63
CA LEU A 157 3.65 -18.22 -17.55
C LEU A 157 3.05 -16.98 -16.87
N MET A 158 1.94 -17.12 -16.16
CA MET A 158 1.35 -16.03 -15.39
C MET A 158 2.31 -15.50 -14.30
N VAL A 159 3.00 -16.39 -13.59
CA VAL A 159 4.02 -16.03 -12.59
C VAL A 159 5.17 -15.28 -13.26
N ALA A 160 5.71 -15.79 -14.36
CA ALA A 160 6.79 -15.17 -15.10
C ALA A 160 6.40 -13.79 -15.64
N LEU A 161 5.23 -13.68 -16.28
CA LEU A 161 4.72 -12.43 -16.84
C LEU A 161 4.51 -11.38 -15.74
N ASN A 162 3.81 -11.71 -14.65
CA ASN A 162 3.59 -10.76 -13.57
C ASN A 162 4.89 -10.36 -12.86
N GLY A 163 5.83 -11.29 -12.68
CA GLY A 163 7.15 -11.01 -12.13
C GLY A 163 7.95 -10.03 -13.00
N VAL A 164 8.05 -10.32 -14.30
CA VAL A 164 8.75 -9.45 -15.27
C VAL A 164 8.06 -8.10 -15.39
N LEU A 165 6.73 -8.05 -15.48
CA LEU A 165 5.97 -6.81 -15.55
C LEU A 165 6.13 -5.99 -14.27
N GLY A 166 6.06 -6.62 -13.09
CA GLY A 166 6.26 -5.94 -11.81
C GLY A 166 7.66 -5.34 -11.65
N LEU A 167 8.70 -6.10 -12.02
CA LEU A 167 10.08 -5.61 -12.03
C LEU A 167 10.28 -4.48 -13.04
N SER A 168 9.80 -4.67 -14.27
CA SER A 168 9.90 -3.67 -15.35
C SER A 168 9.16 -2.39 -14.97
N PHE A 169 7.95 -2.51 -14.41
CA PHE A 169 7.17 -1.40 -13.90
C PHE A 169 7.96 -0.63 -12.83
N PHE A 170 8.54 -1.34 -11.86
CA PHE A 170 9.34 -0.68 -10.83
C PHE A 170 10.57 0.04 -11.39
N GLN A 171 11.31 -0.58 -12.31
CA GLN A 171 12.48 0.04 -12.93
C GLN A 171 12.07 1.26 -13.76
N LEU A 172 10.99 1.18 -14.53
CA LEU A 172 10.43 2.31 -15.29
C LEU A 172 10.04 3.48 -14.36
N MET A 173 9.47 3.17 -13.19
CA MET A 173 9.11 4.18 -12.20
C MET A 173 10.32 4.75 -11.46
N LYS A 174 11.41 4.00 -11.34
CA LYS A 174 12.68 4.45 -10.73
C LYS A 174 13.46 5.34 -11.69
N SER A 175 13.51 5.00 -12.98
CA SER A 175 14.27 5.75 -14.01
C SER A 175 13.65 7.12 -14.32
N ARG A 176 12.32 7.28 -14.20
CA ARG A 176 11.66 8.58 -14.37
C ARG A 176 11.80 9.46 -13.12
N LYS A 177 12.95 10.13 -12.99
CA LYS A 177 13.23 11.14 -11.96
C LYS A 177 12.48 12.48 -12.15
N ALA A 178 11.82 12.73 -13.29
CA ALA A 178 11.45 14.09 -13.72
C ALA A 178 10.00 14.30 -14.22
N TRP A 179 8.96 13.80 -13.54
CA TRP A 179 7.55 13.99 -13.95
C TRP A 179 6.69 14.63 -12.85
#